data_AF-A0A9X3TUA2-F1
#
_entry.id   AF-A0A9X3TUA2-F1
#
_cell.length_a   1.000
_cell.length_b   1.000
_cell.length_c   1.000
_cell.angle_alpha   90.00
_cell.angle_beta   90.00
_cell.angle_gamma   90.00
#
_symmetry.space_group_name_H-M   'P 1'
#
loop_
_entity.id
_entity.type
_entity.pdbx_description
1 polymer ?
#
loop_
_entity_poly.entity_id
_entity_poly.type
_entity_poly.pdbx_seq_one_letter_code
_entity_poly.pdbx_strand_id
1 'polypeptide(L)' 'MKYLSDQMLIEVYQRAVDLQLDPAFIELLCAEMERRNLRITQVSA' A
#
# COMPACT_ATOMS: atom_id res chain seq x y z
N MET A 1 -7.78 -6.48 -5.82
CA MET A 1 -7.82 -5.86 -4.48
C MET A 1 -9.20 -5.33 -4.05
N LYS A 2 -10.32 -5.62 -4.73
CA LYS A 2 -11.63 -5.01 -4.43
C LYS A 2 -12.23 -5.33 -3.04
N TYR A 3 -11.69 -6.32 -2.33
CA TYR A 3 -12.15 -6.74 -0.99
C TYR A 3 -11.18 -6.38 0.14
N LEU A 4 -10.02 -5.79 -0.17
CA LEU A 4 -9.12 -5.27 0.86
C LEU A 4 -9.72 -3.97 1.39
N SER A 5 -9.87 -3.89 2.70
CA SER A 5 -10.10 -2.61 3.37
C SER A 5 -8.90 -1.70 3.18
N ASP A 6 -9.12 -0.41 3.31
CA ASP A 6 -8.07 0.59 3.11
C ASP A 6 -6.91 0.41 4.10
N GLN A 7 -7.21 0.05 5.35
CA GLN A 7 -6.21 -0.30 6.37
C GLN A 7 -5.34 -1.50 5.94
N MET A 8 -5.96 -2.57 5.45
CA MET A 8 -5.22 -3.75 5.00
C MET A 8 -4.38 -3.44 3.76
N LEU A 9 -4.85 -2.57 2.86
CA LEU A 9 -4.08 -2.17 1.69
C LEU A 9 -2.80 -1.42 2.08
N ILE A 10 -2.90 -0.50 3.05
CA ILE A 10 -1.75 0.23 3.61
C ILE A 10 -0.77 -0.74 4.29
N GLU A 11 -1.26 -1.67 5.10
CA GLU A 11 -0.39 -2.65 5.78
C GLU A 11 0.32 -3.59 4.80
N VAL A 12 -0.37 -4.03 3.75
CA VAL A 12 0.23 -4.88 2.71
C VAL A 12 1.29 -4.10 1.93
N TYR A 13 1.04 -2.84 1.60
CA TYR A 13 2.03 -1.97 0.98
C TYR A 13 3.28 -1.81 1.85
N GLN A 14 3.12 -1.48 3.13
CA GLN A 14 4.25 -1.32 4.05
C GLN A 14 5.07 -2.61 4.16
N ARG A 15 4.40 -3.76 4.37
CA ARG A 15 5.08 -5.05 4.43
C ARG A 15 5.76 -5.41 3.11
N ALA A 16 5.17 -5.08 1.97
CA ALA A 16 5.77 -5.36 0.66
C ALA A 16 7.06 -4.55 0.44
N VAL A 17 7.08 -3.29 0.88
CA VAL A 17 8.27 -2.44 0.87
C VAL A 17 9.33 -2.97 1.84
N ASP A 18 8.95 -3.29 3.08
CA ASP A 18 9.87 -3.80 4.11
C ASP A 18 10.53 -5.12 3.71
N LEU A 19 9.77 -6.02 3.07
CA LEU A 19 10.25 -7.30 2.58
C LEU A 19 10.94 -7.22 1.21
N GLN A 20 11.01 -6.03 0.61
CA GLN A 20 11.58 -5.81 -0.73
C GLN A 20 10.98 -6.77 -1.76
N LEU A 21 9.64 -6.90 -1.77
CA LEU A 21 8.95 -7.72 -2.74
C LEU A 21 9.10 -7.14 -4.15
N ASP A 22 8.57 -7.88 -5.13
CA ASP A 22 8.63 -7.52 -6.53
C ASP A 22 8.19 -6.05 -6.76
N PRO A 23 9.00 -5.21 -7.44
CA PRO A 23 8.68 -3.81 -7.67
C PRO A 23 7.35 -3.61 -8.41
N ALA A 24 6.99 -4.48 -9.35
CA ALA A 24 5.72 -4.38 -10.06
C ALA A 24 4.53 -4.66 -9.13
N PHE A 25 4.70 -5.52 -8.13
CA PHE A 25 3.69 -5.73 -7.09
C PHE A 25 3.51 -4.49 -6.20
N ILE A 26 4.62 -3.83 -5.82
CA ILE A 26 4.59 -2.59 -5.04
C ILE A 26 3.91 -1.47 -5.83
N GLU A 27 4.21 -1.34 -7.13
CA GLU A 27 3.56 -0.36 -8.01
C GLU A 27 2.05 -0.60 -8.12
N LEU A 28 1.60 -1.86 -8.20
CA LEU A 28 0.18 -2.20 -8.20
C LEU A 28 -0.53 -1.77 -6.90
N LEU A 29 0.15 -1.90 -5.76
CA LEU A 29 -0.38 -1.44 -4.47
C LEU A 29 -0.46 0.09 -4.44
N CYS A 30 0.59 0.80 -4.87
CA CYS A 30 0.59 2.26 -5.00
C CYS A 30 -0.57 2.75 -5.87
N ALA A 31 -0.74 2.19 -7.07
CA ALA A 31 -1.80 2.59 -8.00
C ALA A 31 -3.20 2.40 -7.39
N GLU A 32 -3.43 1.31 -6.65
CA GLU A 32 -4.70 1.08 -5.97
C GLU A 32 -4.92 2.02 -4.77
N MET A 33 -3.85 2.40 -4.06
CA MET A 33 -3.92 3.38 -2.98
C MET A 33 -4.21 4.78 -3.51
N GLU A 34 -3.58 5.19 -4.61
CA GLU A 34 -3.86 6.45 -5.31
C GLU A 34 -5.29 6.49 -5.83
N ARG A 35 -5.77 5.40 -6.46
CA ARG A 35 -7.15 5.28 -6.95
C ARG A 35 -8.19 5.47 -5.84
N ARG A 36 -7.85 5.08 -4.61
CA ARG A 36 -8.71 5.23 -3.43
C ARG A 36 -8.44 6.51 -2.62
N ASN A 37 -7.49 7.33 -3.07
CA ASN A 37 -7.05 8.55 -2.40
C ASN A 37 -6.56 8.30 -0.96
N LEU A 38 -5.92 7.14 -0.73
CA LEU A 38 -5.35 6.78 0.56
C LEU A 38 -4.02 7.48 0.75
N ARG A 39 -4.00 8.43 1.68
CA ARG A 39 -2.76 9.07 2.10
C ARG A 39 -2.08 8.20 3.14
N ILE A 40 -0.87 7.73 2.82
CA ILE A 40 0.03 7.21 3.84
C ILE A 40 0.47 8.42 4.66
N THR A 41 -0.31 8.78 5.67
CA THR A 41 0.15 9.73 6.68
C THR A 41 1.24 9.00 7.43
N GLN A 42 2.50 9.20 7.00
CA GLN A 42 3.66 8.84 7.80
C GLN A 42 3.51 9.60 9.11
N VAL A 43 2.98 8.94 10.14
CA VAL A 43 3.06 9.46 11.51
C VAL A 43 4.55 9.37 11.86
N SER A 44 5.27 10.42 11.50
CA SER A 44 6.60 10.70 12.00
C SER A 44 6.40 11.17 13.44
N ALA A 45 6.70 10.29 14.39
CA ALA A 45 6.81 10.60 15.81
C ALA A 45 8.27 10.44 16.23
#